data_AF-A0A7S4M625-F1
#
_entry.id   AF-A0A7S4M625-F1
#
_cell.length_a   1.000
_cell.length_b   1.000
_cell.length_c   1.000
_cell.angle_alpha   90.00
_cell.angle_beta   90.00
_cell.angle_gamma   90.00
#
_symmetry.space_group_name_H-M   'P 1'
#
loop_
_entity.id
_entity.type
_entity.pdbx_description
1 polymer ?
#
loop_
_entity_poly.entity_id
_entity_poly.type
_entity_poly.pdbx_seq_one_letter_code
_entity_poly.pdbx_strand_id
1 'polypeptide(L)'
;SNCDFGLINVRTTAVEYGSEGLHRDRDHGTGAFTGYHGRESIASRDVTAGEELFVNYGEEYFDGREYYDDIPRNSDYDKADIFLQKFSGIFHKDESLLHGDNDDVIKDLWKTMTDTLLEPRVRNAYPSTFVEGILMNVALHRNGGGADVRKSRAEETIQSPEWLRDNGKCMDNIYPARSTLSQAGRGAFASRFIPEGGLVA
;
A
#
# COMPACT_ATOMS: atom_id res chain seq x y z
N SER A 1 6.65 2.82 1.34
CA SER A 1 6.03 3.42 0.14
C SER A 1 4.55 3.07 0.17
N ASN A 2 3.63 4.00 -0.04
CA ASN A 2 2.17 3.74 -0.04
C ASN A 2 1.66 3.22 -1.41
N CYS A 3 2.49 2.46 -2.10
CA CYS A 3 2.16 1.83 -3.37
C CYS A 3 2.59 0.37 -3.29
N ASP A 4 1.59 -0.48 -3.22
CA ASP A 4 1.71 -1.92 -3.24
C ASP A 4 0.73 -2.44 -4.29
N PHE A 5 1.26 -3.08 -5.33
CA PHE A 5 0.46 -3.50 -6.49
C PHE A 5 -0.57 -4.59 -6.14
N GLY A 6 -0.38 -5.32 -5.04
CA GLY A 6 -1.37 -6.27 -4.53
C GLY A 6 -2.54 -5.61 -3.82
N LEU A 7 -2.40 -4.35 -3.38
CA LEU A 7 -3.29 -3.70 -2.42
C LEU A 7 -3.98 -2.43 -2.94
N ILE A 8 -3.78 -2.09 -4.22
CA ILE A 8 -4.30 -0.84 -4.81
C ILE A 8 -5.81 -0.70 -4.56
N ASN A 9 -6.17 0.32 -3.79
CA ASN A 9 -7.55 0.66 -3.46
C ASN A 9 -7.88 2.15 -3.71
N VAL A 10 -6.96 2.91 -4.32
CA VAL A 10 -7.17 4.32 -4.70
C VAL A 10 -6.95 4.53 -6.20
N ARG A 11 -7.86 5.30 -6.81
CA ARG A 11 -7.72 5.88 -8.15
C ARG A 11 -7.46 7.37 -8.04
N THR A 12 -6.64 7.91 -8.93
CA THR A 12 -6.39 9.36 -8.96
C THR A 12 -6.94 9.99 -10.23
N THR A 13 -7.48 11.21 -10.11
CA THR A 13 -7.95 11.99 -11.27
C THR A 13 -6.79 12.67 -12.00
N ALA A 14 -7.07 13.15 -13.21
CA ALA A 14 -6.15 13.99 -13.96
C ALA A 14 -5.91 15.31 -13.23
N VAL A 15 -4.75 15.91 -13.49
CA VAL A 15 -4.35 17.19 -12.89
C VAL A 15 -4.62 18.31 -13.87
N GLU A 16 -5.17 19.42 -13.38
CA GLU A 16 -5.35 20.65 -14.15
C GLU A 16 -4.11 21.54 -14.00
N TYR A 17 -3.80 22.31 -15.04
CA TYR A 17 -2.71 23.29 -15.00
C TYR A 17 -3.24 24.71 -15.19
N GLY A 18 -2.94 25.60 -14.24
CA GLY A 18 -3.33 27.01 -14.27
C GLY A 18 -2.41 27.89 -13.42
N SER A 19 -2.09 29.09 -13.93
CA SER A 19 -1.25 30.07 -13.21
C SER A 19 -2.06 31.06 -12.37
N GLU A 20 -3.35 30.81 -12.14
CA GLU A 20 -4.26 31.70 -11.40
C GLU A 20 -4.29 33.15 -11.91
N GLY A 21 -4.03 33.32 -13.22
CA GLY A 21 -3.97 34.62 -13.87
C GLY A 21 -2.64 35.37 -13.68
N LEU A 22 -1.65 34.77 -13.02
CA LEU A 22 -0.31 35.33 -12.91
C LEU A 22 0.53 34.98 -14.14
N HIS A 23 1.35 35.94 -14.57
CA HIS A 23 2.25 35.82 -15.70
C HIS A 23 3.68 35.63 -15.22
N ARG A 24 4.37 34.57 -15.68
CA ARG A 24 5.72 34.19 -15.22
C ARG A 24 6.76 35.33 -15.33
N ASP A 25 6.67 36.15 -16.36
CA ASP A 25 7.63 37.25 -16.59
C ASP A 25 7.32 38.54 -15.82
N ARG A 26 6.10 38.70 -15.28
CA ARG A 26 5.63 39.96 -14.68
C ARG A 26 5.27 39.82 -13.21
N ASP A 27 4.86 38.64 -12.80
CA ASP A 27 4.33 38.34 -11.46
C ASP A 27 5.30 37.42 -10.73
N HIS A 28 6.00 37.98 -9.74
CA HIS A 28 6.93 37.23 -8.89
C HIS A 28 6.24 36.10 -8.11
N GLY A 29 4.93 36.21 -7.89
CA GLY A 29 4.11 35.19 -7.22
C GLY A 29 3.96 33.87 -7.98
N THR A 30 4.31 33.83 -9.27
CA THR A 30 4.12 32.61 -10.10
C THR A 30 4.97 31.41 -9.64
N GLY A 31 5.99 31.64 -8.81
CA GLY A 31 6.77 30.58 -8.17
C GLY A 31 6.32 30.19 -6.76
N ALA A 32 5.35 30.89 -6.18
CA ALA A 32 4.91 30.69 -4.79
C ALA A 32 3.89 29.54 -4.62
N PHE A 33 3.38 29.01 -5.73
CA PHE A 33 2.44 27.89 -5.76
C PHE A 33 2.71 27.00 -6.97
N THR A 34 2.20 25.78 -6.94
CA THR A 34 2.20 24.88 -8.11
C THR A 34 1.06 25.25 -9.05
N GLY A 35 1.35 25.33 -10.35
CA GLY A 35 0.29 25.47 -11.36
C GLY A 35 -0.57 24.23 -11.51
N TYR A 36 -0.11 23.08 -11.00
CA TYR A 36 -0.82 21.81 -11.03
C TYR A 36 -1.78 21.67 -9.85
N HIS A 37 -3.09 21.53 -10.11
CA HIS A 37 -4.13 21.44 -9.09
C HIS A 37 -5.28 20.50 -9.49
N GLY A 38 -6.23 20.28 -8.57
CA GLY A 38 -7.44 19.49 -8.84
C GLY A 38 -7.22 17.97 -8.88
N ARG A 39 -6.04 17.49 -8.46
CA ARG A 39 -5.82 16.05 -8.31
C ARG A 39 -6.62 15.54 -7.10
N GLU A 40 -7.51 14.61 -7.36
CA GLU A 40 -8.31 13.92 -6.35
C GLU A 40 -7.86 12.47 -6.23
N SER A 41 -7.98 11.92 -5.03
CA SER A 41 -7.77 10.51 -4.74
C SER A 41 -9.11 9.92 -4.29
N ILE A 42 -9.60 8.97 -5.06
CA ILE A 42 -10.93 8.38 -4.89
C ILE A 42 -10.74 6.91 -4.55
N ALA A 43 -11.34 6.45 -3.45
CA ALA A 43 -11.36 5.04 -3.12
C ALA A 43 -12.05 4.24 -4.23
N SER A 44 -11.43 3.17 -4.70
CA SER A 44 -11.97 2.33 -5.78
C SER A 44 -13.01 1.32 -5.29
N ARG A 45 -13.12 1.14 -3.97
CA ARG A 45 -14.07 0.29 -3.26
C ARG A 45 -14.31 0.85 -1.86
N ASP A 46 -15.25 0.25 -1.14
CA ASP A 46 -15.43 0.53 0.28
C ASP A 46 -14.13 0.26 1.06
N VAL A 47 -13.76 1.23 1.90
CA VAL A 47 -12.57 1.19 2.76
C VAL A 47 -13.03 0.92 4.18
N THR A 48 -12.50 -0.14 4.77
CA THR A 48 -12.83 -0.53 6.14
C THR A 48 -12.06 0.32 7.15
N ALA A 49 -12.56 0.38 8.39
CA ALA A 49 -11.87 1.12 9.43
C ALA A 49 -10.47 0.52 9.70
N GLY A 50 -9.44 1.36 9.70
CA GLY A 50 -8.05 0.94 9.91
C GLY A 50 -7.29 0.50 8.66
N GLU A 51 -7.96 0.47 7.52
CA GLU A 51 -7.35 0.10 6.26
C GLU A 51 -6.47 1.22 5.68
N GLU A 52 -5.31 0.85 5.13
CA GLU A 52 -4.39 1.78 4.47
C GLU A 52 -4.82 2.06 3.01
N LEU A 53 -4.51 3.27 2.53
CA LEU A 53 -4.79 3.69 1.16
C LEU A 53 -3.56 3.52 0.26
N PHE A 54 -3.67 2.63 -0.74
CA PHE A 54 -2.62 2.32 -1.70
C PHE A 54 -2.93 2.89 -3.08
N VAL A 55 -1.99 3.70 -3.58
CA VAL A 55 -2.07 4.35 -4.90
C VAL A 55 -1.20 3.59 -5.90
N ASN A 56 -1.65 3.49 -7.15
CA ASN A 56 -0.82 2.96 -8.23
C ASN A 56 0.06 4.07 -8.84
N TYR A 57 1.38 4.00 -8.66
CA TYR A 57 2.33 4.92 -9.29
C TYR A 57 2.81 4.48 -10.68
N GLY A 58 2.45 3.28 -11.14
CA GLY A 58 3.04 2.62 -12.30
C GLY A 58 4.28 1.81 -11.91
N GLU A 59 4.52 0.67 -12.56
CA GLU A 59 5.71 -0.14 -12.24
C GLU A 59 6.99 0.62 -12.61
N GLU A 60 6.95 1.36 -13.71
CA GLU A 60 8.05 2.14 -14.25
C GLU A 60 8.51 3.25 -13.31
N TYR A 61 7.64 3.71 -12.41
CA TYR A 61 8.00 4.71 -11.40
C TYR A 61 9.17 4.26 -10.51
N PHE A 62 9.26 2.95 -10.28
CA PHE A 62 10.28 2.36 -9.41
C PHE A 62 11.52 1.90 -10.17
N ASP A 63 11.51 1.94 -11.49
CA ASP A 63 12.65 1.50 -12.29
C ASP A 63 13.83 2.45 -12.10
N GLY A 64 15.03 1.88 -11.93
CA GLY A 64 16.26 2.63 -11.69
C GLY A 64 16.36 3.28 -10.30
N ARG A 65 15.48 2.92 -9.37
CA ARG A 65 15.50 3.41 -7.99
C ARG A 65 15.82 2.28 -7.03
N GLU A 66 17.12 2.10 -6.76
CA GLU A 66 17.65 1.00 -5.94
C GLU A 66 16.93 0.83 -4.58
N TYR A 67 16.55 1.95 -3.94
CA TYR A 67 15.80 1.93 -2.68
C TYR A 67 14.43 1.22 -2.74
N TYR A 68 13.88 1.04 -3.95
CA TYR A 68 12.59 0.39 -4.19
C TYR A 68 12.73 -0.98 -4.87
N ASP A 69 13.96 -1.53 -4.94
CA ASP A 69 14.19 -2.79 -5.62
C ASP A 69 13.54 -3.99 -4.94
N ASP A 70 13.15 -3.83 -3.68
CA ASP A 70 12.47 -4.86 -2.89
C ASP A 70 10.95 -4.83 -3.02
N ILE A 71 10.37 -3.81 -3.69
CA ILE A 71 8.91 -3.70 -3.86
C ILE A 71 8.43 -4.76 -4.87
N PRO A 72 7.51 -5.67 -4.48
CA PRO A 72 6.95 -6.66 -5.38
C PRO A 72 6.19 -6.03 -6.54
N ARG A 73 6.34 -6.60 -7.74
CA ARG A 73 5.55 -6.27 -8.95
C ARG A 73 4.34 -7.18 -9.07
N ASN A 74 3.44 -6.89 -10.02
CA ASN A 74 2.30 -7.76 -10.29
C ASN A 74 2.72 -9.20 -10.61
N SER A 75 3.76 -9.35 -11.43
CA SER A 75 4.28 -10.67 -11.79
C SER A 75 4.92 -11.42 -10.61
N ASP A 76 5.43 -10.69 -9.61
CA ASP A 76 6.03 -11.32 -8.42
C ASP A 76 4.95 -11.93 -7.52
N TYR A 77 3.78 -11.30 -7.41
CA TYR A 77 2.63 -11.90 -6.75
C TYR A 77 2.16 -13.18 -7.46
N ASP A 78 2.14 -13.19 -8.79
CA ASP A 78 1.72 -14.39 -9.53
C ASP A 78 2.72 -15.54 -9.35
N LYS A 79 4.03 -15.24 -9.33
CA LYS A 79 5.09 -16.21 -8.97
C LYS A 79 4.92 -16.70 -7.52
N ALA A 80 4.58 -15.81 -6.60
CA ALA A 80 4.36 -16.15 -5.20
C ALA A 80 3.16 -17.10 -5.06
N ASP A 81 2.03 -16.81 -5.72
CA ASP A 81 0.87 -17.70 -5.73
C ASP A 81 1.26 -19.09 -6.29
N ILE A 82 1.95 -19.15 -7.44
CA ILE A 82 2.43 -20.43 -8.01
C ILE A 82 3.31 -21.21 -7.04
N PHE A 83 4.22 -20.54 -6.34
CA PHE A 83 5.09 -21.18 -5.36
C PHE A 83 4.29 -21.71 -4.17
N LEU A 84 3.38 -20.91 -3.62
CA LEU A 84 2.53 -21.31 -2.51
C LEU A 84 1.66 -22.52 -2.87
N GLN A 85 1.12 -22.56 -4.09
CA GLN A 85 0.39 -23.73 -4.60
C GLN A 85 1.26 -24.98 -4.62
N LYS A 86 2.49 -24.90 -5.14
CA LYS A 86 3.43 -26.04 -5.16
C LYS A 86 3.83 -26.47 -3.76
N PHE A 87 4.11 -25.52 -2.87
CA PHE A 87 4.44 -25.78 -1.47
C PHE A 87 3.27 -26.49 -0.76
N SER A 88 2.04 -26.03 -0.95
CA SER A 88 0.83 -26.66 -0.42
C SER A 88 0.66 -28.12 -0.89
N GLY A 89 1.12 -28.41 -2.11
CA GLY A 89 1.08 -29.74 -2.71
C GLY A 89 1.99 -30.77 -2.03
N ILE A 90 3.07 -30.33 -1.37
CA ILE A 90 3.99 -31.22 -0.63
C ILE A 90 3.23 -32.00 0.46
N PHE A 91 2.28 -31.33 1.12
CA PHE A 91 1.54 -31.89 2.24
C PHE A 91 0.21 -32.54 1.82
N HIS A 92 -0.07 -32.70 0.51
CA HIS A 92 -1.43 -33.07 0.03
C HIS A 92 -1.92 -34.40 0.61
N LYS A 93 -1.01 -35.29 0.95
CA LYS A 93 -1.34 -36.66 1.36
C LYS A 93 -1.56 -36.82 2.87
N ASP A 94 -1.18 -35.86 3.70
CA ASP A 94 -1.27 -35.97 5.15
C ASP A 94 -1.43 -34.59 5.82
N GLU A 95 -2.65 -34.28 6.27
CA GLU A 95 -2.98 -33.03 6.96
C GLU A 95 -2.40 -32.95 8.37
N SER A 96 -2.08 -34.09 8.99
CA SER A 96 -1.48 -34.12 10.34
C SER A 96 -0.08 -33.49 10.37
N LEU A 97 0.55 -33.35 9.20
CA LEU A 97 1.83 -32.68 9.07
C LEU A 97 1.72 -31.16 9.26
N LEU A 98 0.55 -30.56 8.99
CA LEU A 98 0.33 -29.10 9.00
C LEU A 98 -0.06 -28.53 10.38
N HIS A 99 -0.20 -29.38 11.40
CA HIS A 99 -0.65 -28.96 12.73
C HIS A 99 0.11 -29.69 13.84
N GLY A 100 0.26 -29.03 14.99
CA GLY A 100 0.77 -29.64 16.23
C GLY A 100 2.29 -29.56 16.33
N ASP A 101 2.93 -30.67 16.71
CA ASP A 101 4.39 -30.71 16.99
C ASP A 101 5.28 -30.43 15.75
N ASN A 102 4.71 -30.32 14.55
CA ASN A 102 5.42 -30.13 13.29
C ASN A 102 5.56 -28.66 12.86
N ASP A 103 4.97 -27.71 13.60
CA ASP A 103 4.93 -26.29 13.20
C ASP A 103 6.33 -25.71 12.97
N ASP A 104 7.29 -26.05 13.83
CA ASP A 104 8.66 -25.55 13.71
C ASP A 104 9.41 -26.15 12.51
N VAL A 105 9.12 -27.42 12.18
CA VAL A 105 9.67 -28.07 10.99
C VAL A 105 9.14 -27.43 9.71
N ILE A 106 7.85 -27.08 9.68
CA ILE A 106 7.24 -26.39 8.54
C ILE A 106 7.79 -24.97 8.40
N LYS A 107 7.96 -24.24 9.52
CA LYS A 107 8.57 -22.92 9.53
C LYS A 107 9.98 -22.95 8.93
N ASP A 108 10.80 -23.89 9.40
CA ASP A 108 12.18 -24.04 8.92
C ASP A 108 12.23 -24.46 7.45
N LEU A 109 11.36 -25.36 7.03
CA LEU A 109 11.25 -25.76 5.62
C LEU A 109 10.81 -24.59 4.74
N TRP A 110 9.77 -23.86 5.14
CA TRP A 110 9.29 -22.67 4.45
C TRP A 110 10.43 -21.66 4.29
N LYS A 111 11.05 -21.27 5.41
CA LYS A 111 12.16 -20.31 5.43
C LYS A 111 13.29 -20.76 4.51
N THR A 112 13.70 -22.03 4.62
CA THR A 112 14.75 -22.59 3.77
C THR A 112 14.37 -22.50 2.29
N MET A 113 13.17 -22.91 1.92
CA MET A 113 12.74 -22.86 0.51
C MET A 113 12.62 -21.42 0.01
N THR A 114 12.07 -20.48 0.79
CA THR A 114 11.95 -19.08 0.36
C THR A 114 13.30 -18.38 0.28
N ASP A 115 14.22 -18.69 1.18
CA ASP A 115 15.56 -18.09 1.19
C ASP A 115 16.42 -18.61 0.03
N THR A 116 16.22 -19.88 -0.35
CA THR A 116 17.04 -20.54 -1.38
C THR A 116 16.45 -20.43 -2.79
N LEU A 117 15.13 -20.46 -2.94
CA LEU A 117 14.47 -20.62 -4.24
C LEU A 117 13.80 -19.34 -4.77
N LEU A 118 13.54 -18.35 -3.90
CA LEU A 118 12.80 -17.15 -4.29
C LEU A 118 13.71 -15.94 -4.40
N GLU A 119 13.48 -15.17 -5.46
CA GLU A 119 14.03 -13.82 -5.64
C GLU A 119 13.50 -12.89 -4.53
N PRO A 120 14.27 -11.87 -4.11
CA PRO A 120 13.88 -10.96 -3.02
C PRO A 120 12.48 -10.35 -3.19
N ARG A 121 12.12 -9.87 -4.40
CA ARG A 121 10.79 -9.30 -4.66
C ARG A 121 9.66 -10.30 -4.48
N VAL A 122 9.84 -11.54 -4.95
CA VAL A 122 8.84 -12.61 -4.79
C VAL A 122 8.71 -12.99 -3.32
N ARG A 123 9.82 -13.04 -2.59
CA ARG A 123 9.81 -13.26 -1.14
C ARG A 123 9.09 -12.13 -0.40
N ASN A 124 9.34 -10.89 -0.80
CA ASN A 124 8.71 -9.71 -0.21
C ASN A 124 7.25 -9.54 -0.60
N ALA A 125 6.70 -10.34 -1.52
CA ALA A 125 5.27 -10.39 -1.80
C ALA A 125 4.50 -11.06 -0.66
N TYR A 126 5.16 -11.95 0.09
CA TYR A 126 4.53 -12.60 1.23
C TYR A 126 4.37 -11.64 2.42
N PRO A 127 3.33 -11.85 3.23
CA PRO A 127 3.14 -11.13 4.48
C PRO A 127 4.26 -11.45 5.50
N SER A 128 4.47 -10.58 6.47
CA SER A 128 5.62 -10.64 7.40
C SER A 128 5.40 -11.56 8.60
N THR A 129 4.14 -11.78 9.00
CA THR A 129 3.76 -12.61 10.16
C THR A 129 3.27 -14.00 9.77
N PHE A 130 3.50 -14.37 8.50
CA PHE A 130 2.68 -15.28 7.71
C PHE A 130 2.70 -16.77 8.08
N VAL A 131 3.39 -17.26 9.13
CA VAL A 131 3.41 -18.73 9.36
C VAL A 131 2.00 -19.30 9.58
N GLU A 132 1.16 -18.64 10.38
CA GLU A 132 -0.24 -19.03 10.58
C GLU A 132 -1.08 -18.77 9.32
N GLY A 133 -0.75 -17.72 8.56
CA GLY A 133 -1.36 -17.38 7.28
C GLY A 133 -1.01 -18.36 6.14
N ILE A 134 0.17 -18.99 6.15
CA ILE A 134 0.58 -20.05 5.23
C ILE A 134 -0.30 -21.26 5.49
N LEU A 135 -0.40 -21.69 6.75
CA LEU A 135 -1.25 -22.83 7.12
C LEU A 135 -2.71 -22.57 6.73
N MET A 136 -3.20 -21.35 6.95
CA MET A 136 -4.55 -20.95 6.56
C MET A 136 -4.74 -20.86 5.04
N ASN A 137 -3.78 -20.31 4.28
CA ASN A 137 -3.86 -20.26 2.81
C ASN A 137 -3.69 -21.64 2.17
N VAL A 138 -2.83 -22.50 2.71
CA VAL A 138 -2.69 -23.90 2.30
C VAL A 138 -4.02 -24.63 2.53
N ALA A 139 -4.67 -24.43 3.68
CA ALA A 139 -5.97 -25.01 3.98
C ALA A 139 -7.08 -24.46 3.06
N LEU A 140 -7.12 -23.15 2.82
CA LEU A 140 -8.07 -22.50 1.91
C LEU A 140 -7.88 -22.98 0.46
N HIS A 141 -6.63 -23.16 0.02
CA HIS A 141 -6.34 -23.60 -1.34
C HIS A 141 -6.91 -24.99 -1.63
N ARG A 142 -6.85 -25.88 -0.65
CA ARG A 142 -7.38 -27.24 -0.75
C ARG A 142 -8.89 -27.33 -0.73
N ASN A 143 -9.56 -26.41 -0.07
CA ASN A 143 -11.03 -26.33 -0.06
C ASN A 143 -11.61 -25.71 -1.35
N GLY A 144 -10.79 -25.60 -2.41
CA GLY A 144 -11.19 -25.00 -3.69
C GLY A 144 -11.05 -23.48 -3.74
N GLY A 145 -10.47 -22.85 -2.71
CA GLY A 145 -10.06 -21.45 -2.75
C GLY A 145 -8.81 -21.27 -3.62
N GLY A 146 -8.64 -20.12 -4.27
CA GLY A 146 -7.36 -19.76 -4.88
C GLY A 146 -6.31 -19.45 -3.81
N ALA A 147 -5.03 -19.68 -4.10
CA ALA A 147 -3.95 -19.10 -3.32
C ALA A 147 -3.98 -17.62 -3.65
N ASP A 148 -4.04 -16.76 -2.63
CA ASP A 148 -4.19 -15.32 -2.81
C ASP A 148 -3.28 -14.58 -1.84
N VAL A 149 -2.00 -14.51 -2.21
CA VAL A 149 -0.97 -13.79 -1.45
C VAL A 149 -1.31 -12.29 -1.32
N ARG A 150 -2.05 -11.74 -2.29
CA ARG A 150 -2.49 -10.33 -2.24
C ARG A 150 -3.51 -10.11 -1.13
N LYS A 151 -4.49 -11.02 -1.00
CA LYS A 151 -5.50 -10.95 0.06
C LYS A 151 -4.89 -11.10 1.45
N SER A 152 -4.01 -12.06 1.67
CA SER A 152 -3.37 -12.24 2.98
C SER A 152 -2.54 -11.03 3.39
N ARG A 153 -1.90 -10.38 2.42
CA ARG A 153 -1.16 -9.13 2.65
C ARG A 153 -2.10 -7.97 2.99
N ALA A 154 -3.26 -7.89 2.36
CA ALA A 154 -4.24 -6.84 2.65
C ALA A 154 -4.70 -6.91 4.11
N GLU A 155 -4.93 -8.12 4.63
CA GLU A 155 -5.35 -8.35 6.00
C GLU A 155 -4.30 -7.88 7.02
N GLU A 156 -2.99 -8.03 6.75
CA GLU A 156 -1.91 -7.53 7.63
C GLU A 156 -1.84 -5.99 7.70
N THR A 157 -2.31 -5.28 6.68
CA THR A 157 -2.24 -3.82 6.65
C THR A 157 -3.34 -3.12 7.46
N ILE A 158 -4.38 -3.86 7.87
CA ILE A 158 -5.51 -3.28 8.59
C ILE A 158 -5.14 -3.10 10.07
N GLN A 159 -5.14 -1.86 10.53
CA GLN A 159 -4.86 -1.51 11.92
C GLN A 159 -6.13 -1.59 12.78
N SER A 160 -5.97 -1.96 14.05
CA SER A 160 -7.10 -1.95 14.98
C SER A 160 -7.53 -0.51 15.31
N PRO A 161 -8.83 -0.27 15.59
CA PRO A 161 -9.29 1.02 16.06
C PRO A 161 -8.56 1.51 17.32
N GLU A 162 -8.15 0.60 18.20
CA GLU A 162 -7.36 0.90 19.40
C GLU A 162 -5.99 1.45 19.01
N TRP A 163 -5.28 0.79 18.09
CA TRP A 163 -3.99 1.28 17.60
C TRP A 163 -4.11 2.64 16.94
N LEU A 164 -5.17 2.86 16.15
CA LEU A 164 -5.43 4.15 15.49
C LEU A 164 -5.74 5.27 16.47
N ARG A 165 -6.36 5.00 17.63
CA ARG A 165 -6.58 6.03 18.64
C ARG A 165 -5.26 6.51 19.26
N ASP A 166 -4.32 5.60 19.44
CA ASP A 166 -3.05 5.89 20.11
C ASP A 166 -1.99 6.44 19.13
N ASN A 167 -2.03 6.02 17.86
CA ASN A 167 -0.99 6.32 16.87
C ASN A 167 -1.49 7.12 15.66
N GLY A 168 -2.79 7.08 15.39
CA GLY A 168 -3.40 7.72 14.23
C GLY A 168 -3.40 9.24 14.33
N LYS A 169 -3.25 9.90 13.18
CA LYS A 169 -3.28 11.36 13.05
C LYS A 169 -4.31 11.76 11.99
N CYS A 170 -5.22 12.65 12.35
CA CYS A 170 -6.23 13.16 11.42
C CYS A 170 -5.62 14.23 10.51
N MET A 171 -5.63 13.98 9.19
CA MET A 171 -5.15 14.91 8.15
C MET A 171 -6.30 15.68 7.46
N ASP A 172 -7.45 15.81 8.13
CA ASP A 172 -8.65 16.46 7.54
C ASP A 172 -8.80 17.91 8.03
N ASN A 173 -7.69 18.65 8.09
CA ASN A 173 -7.67 20.01 8.64
C ASN A 173 -7.53 21.08 7.56
N ILE A 174 -7.29 20.72 6.31
CA ILE A 174 -7.06 21.66 5.21
C ILE A 174 -7.86 21.31 3.96
N TYR A 175 -8.16 22.31 3.15
CA TYR A 175 -8.73 22.18 1.82
C TYR A 175 -8.03 23.12 0.82
N PRO A 176 -7.95 22.76 -0.47
CA PRO A 176 -7.33 23.62 -1.46
C PRO A 176 -8.28 24.76 -1.87
N ALA A 177 -7.78 25.99 -1.96
CA ALA A 177 -8.52 27.11 -2.54
C ALA A 177 -7.61 28.18 -3.16
N ARG A 178 -8.22 29.14 -3.85
CA ARG A 178 -7.52 30.33 -4.37
C ARG A 178 -7.46 31.41 -3.28
N SER A 179 -6.28 31.98 -3.09
CA SER A 179 -6.06 33.11 -2.19
C SER A 179 -6.65 34.39 -2.74
N THR A 180 -7.19 35.21 -1.84
CA THR A 180 -7.61 36.59 -2.13
C THR A 180 -6.45 37.58 -2.06
N LEU A 181 -5.29 37.16 -1.54
CA LEU A 181 -4.09 37.99 -1.49
C LEU A 181 -3.44 38.07 -2.88
N SER A 182 -3.07 39.29 -3.26
CA SER A 182 -2.30 39.53 -4.49
C SER A 182 -1.03 38.69 -4.49
N GLN A 183 -0.68 38.13 -5.66
CA GLN A 183 0.51 37.29 -5.89
C GLN A 183 0.53 35.94 -5.14
N ALA A 184 -0.46 35.59 -4.33
CA ALA A 184 -0.43 34.35 -3.54
C ALA A 184 -0.95 33.11 -4.28
N GLY A 185 -1.72 33.27 -5.36
CA GLY A 185 -2.22 32.14 -6.17
C GLY A 185 -3.13 31.18 -5.40
N ARG A 186 -2.84 29.87 -5.46
CA ARG A 186 -3.55 28.81 -4.71
C ARG A 186 -2.76 28.33 -3.50
N GLY A 187 -3.47 27.85 -2.48
CA GLY A 187 -2.85 27.29 -1.27
C GLY A 187 -3.78 26.37 -0.49
N ALA A 188 -3.30 25.92 0.67
CA ALA A 188 -4.05 25.16 1.65
C ALA A 188 -4.73 26.10 2.65
N PHE A 189 -6.01 25.89 2.90
CA PHE A 189 -6.84 26.68 3.81
C PHE A 189 -7.36 25.78 4.90
N ALA A 190 -7.41 26.26 6.14
CA ALA A 190 -7.89 25.46 7.24
C ALA A 190 -9.41 25.23 7.15
N SER A 191 -9.85 23.97 7.18
CA SER A 191 -11.29 23.61 7.22
C SER A 191 -11.91 23.84 8.61
N ARG A 192 -11.06 23.96 9.62
CA ARG A 192 -11.39 24.21 11.04
C ARG A 192 -10.24 24.93 11.74
N PHE A 193 -10.46 25.39 12.96
CA PHE A 193 -9.41 26.01 13.76
C PHE A 193 -8.29 25.01 14.10
N ILE A 194 -7.03 25.40 13.85
CA ILE A 194 -5.83 24.63 14.19
C ILE A 194 -5.06 25.44 15.25
N PRO A 195 -4.92 24.97 16.50
CA PRO A 195 -4.16 25.67 17.52
C PRO A 195 -2.65 25.63 17.21
N GLU A 196 -1.89 26.52 17.86
CA GLU A 196 -0.43 26.48 17.81
C GLU A 196 0.09 25.10 18.27
N GLY A 197 1.06 24.55 17.54
CA GLY A 197 1.54 23.18 17.74
C GLY A 197 0.62 22.08 17.20
N GLY A 198 -0.52 22.44 16.60
CA GLY A 198 -1.43 21.52 15.94
C GLY A 198 -0.88 20.98 14.61
N LEU A 199 -1.40 19.82 14.20
CA LEU A 199 -1.00 19.16 12.94
C LEU A 199 -1.61 19.88 11.73
N VAL A 200 -0.75 20.34 10.82
CA VAL A 200 -1.12 20.84 9.49
C VAL A 200 -0.71 19.78 8.47
N ALA A 201 -1.70 19.07 7.94
CA ALA A 201 -1.53 17.95 7.03
C ALA A 201 -2.81 17.73 6.23
#